data_AF-A0A2S9FY93-F1
#
_entry.id   AF-A0A2S9FY93-F1
#
_cell.length_a   1.000
_cell.length_b   1.000
_cell.length_c   1.000
_cell.angle_alpha   90.00
_cell.angle_beta   90.00
_cell.angle_gamma   90.00
#
_symmetry.space_group_name_H-M   'P 1'
#
loop_
_entity.id
_entity.type
_entity.pdbx_description
1 polymer ?
#
loop_
_entity_poly.entity_id
_entity_poly.type
_entity_poly.pdbx_seq_one_letter_code
_entity_poly.pdbx_strand_id
1 'polypeptide(L)'
;DLALWSSASSENPVYYVQYAHARLSALARNAAELGLAADTAHPDLLTHEKEGALIRNIGEFSRVLDTAASLREPHRVSRYLEDLA
;
A
#
# COMPACT_ATOMS: atom_id res chain seq x y z
N ASP A 1 -4.60 23.32 8.36
CA ASP A 1 -3.35 23.10 9.09
C ASP A 1 -2.21 22.83 8.11
N LEU A 2 -1.54 23.89 7.62
CA LEU A 2 -0.47 23.77 6.61
C LEU A 2 0.79 23.11 7.17
N ALA A 3 1.01 23.19 8.48
CA ALA A 3 2.18 22.63 9.13
C ALA A 3 2.14 21.09 9.09
N LEU A 4 0.97 20.49 9.34
CA LEU A 4 0.77 19.04 9.27
C LEU A 4 1.08 18.48 7.88
N TRP A 5 0.62 19.13 6.80
CA TRP A 5 0.88 18.64 5.44
C TRP A 5 2.36 18.72 5.05
N SER A 6 3.15 19.56 5.72
CA SER A 6 4.60 19.67 5.53
C SER A 6 5.43 18.80 6.48
N SER A 7 4.82 18.15 7.48
CA SER A 7 5.56 17.39 8.49
C SER A 7 5.92 15.99 7.99
N ALA A 8 7.11 15.53 8.41
CA ALA A 8 7.58 14.17 8.21
C ALA A 8 7.17 13.27 9.40
N SER A 9 5.87 13.20 9.69
CA SER A 9 5.32 12.44 10.82
C SER A 9 4.22 11.47 10.37
N SER A 10 3.97 10.43 11.17
CA SER A 10 2.88 9.47 10.94
C SER A 10 1.49 10.12 10.95
N GLU A 11 1.35 11.28 11.58
CA GLU A 11 0.11 12.06 11.61
C GLU A 11 -0.20 12.74 10.25
N ASN A 12 0.80 12.88 9.37
CA ASN A 12 0.59 13.38 8.01
C ASN A 12 0.28 12.20 7.08
N PRO A 13 -0.97 12.06 6.57
CA PRO A 13 -1.37 10.91 5.76
C PRO A 13 -0.56 10.81 4.45
N VAL A 14 -0.14 11.94 3.88
CA VAL A 14 0.70 11.96 2.67
C VAL A 14 2.08 11.39 2.98
N TYR A 15 2.71 11.87 4.06
CA TYR A 15 4.01 11.36 4.47
C TYR A 15 3.94 9.88 4.86
N TYR A 16 2.87 9.47 5.52
CA TYR A 16 2.66 8.08 5.93
C TYR A 16 2.66 7.12 4.74
N VAL A 17 1.88 7.41 3.69
CA VAL A 17 1.84 6.62 2.46
C VAL A 17 3.21 6.61 1.76
N GLN A 18 3.88 7.76 1.68
CA GLN A 18 5.22 7.86 1.08
C GLN A 18 6.25 7.02 1.84
N TYR A 19 6.20 7.05 3.18
CA TYR A 19 7.10 6.30 4.03
C TYR A 19 6.84 4.79 3.96
N ALA A 20 5.57 4.37 3.92
CA ALA A 20 5.19 2.98 3.67
C ALA A 20 5.77 2.47 2.35
N HIS A 21 5.62 3.24 1.26
CA HIS A 21 6.23 2.92 -0.03
C HIS A 21 7.77 2.82 0.04
N ALA A 22 8.43 3.76 0.74
CA ALA A 22 9.88 3.73 0.90
C ALA A 22 10.37 2.48 1.65
N ARG A 23 9.63 2.04 2.70
CA ARG A 23 9.93 0.81 3.45
C ARG A 23 9.76 -0.44 2.60
N LEU A 24 8.68 -0.54 1.82
CA LEU A 24 8.45 -1.67 0.92
C LEU A 24 9.50 -1.72 -0.20
N SER A 25 9.88 -0.55 -0.75
CA SER A 25 10.95 -0.44 -1.73
C SER A 25 12.30 -0.89 -1.16
N ALA A 26 12.60 -0.53 0.09
CA ALA A 26 13.80 -1.00 0.77
C ALA A 26 13.79 -2.51 1.02
N LEU A 27 12.65 -3.06 1.44
CA LEU A 27 12.46 -4.50 1.60
C LEU A 27 12.72 -5.25 0.29
N ALA A 28 12.16 -4.77 -0.83
CA ALA A 28 12.37 -5.38 -2.13
C ALA A 28 13.85 -5.33 -2.58
N ARG A 29 14.56 -4.22 -2.33
CA ARG A 29 16.00 -4.14 -2.62
C ARG A 29 16.81 -5.13 -1.78
N ASN A 30 16.54 -5.20 -0.48
CA ASN A 30 17.23 -6.13 0.42
C ASN A 30 16.95 -7.59 0.03
N ALA A 31 15.73 -7.92 -0.37
CA ALA A 31 15.40 -9.25 -0.88
C ALA A 31 16.22 -9.58 -2.13
N ALA A 32 16.32 -8.65 -3.08
CA ALA A 32 17.13 -8.83 -4.29
C ALA A 32 18.63 -9.00 -3.99
N GLU A 33 19.18 -8.25 -3.03
CA GLU A 33 20.57 -8.41 -2.56
C GLU A 33 20.83 -9.80 -1.96
N LEU A 34 19.82 -10.41 -1.35
CA LEU A 34 19.86 -11.78 -0.83
C LEU A 34 19.56 -12.84 -1.90
N GLY A 35 19.33 -12.45 -3.16
CA GLY A 35 18.96 -13.37 -4.25
C GLY A 35 17.55 -13.93 -4.12
N LEU A 36 16.67 -13.30 -3.33
CA LEU A 36 15.28 -13.69 -3.17
C LEU A 36 14.42 -13.03 -4.26
N ALA A 37 13.58 -13.83 -4.91
CA ALA A 37 12.57 -13.36 -5.85
C ALA A 37 11.17 -13.71 -5.34
N ALA A 38 10.17 -12.95 -5.76
CA ALA A 38 8.79 -13.30 -5.49
C ALA A 38 8.44 -14.62 -6.19
N ASP A 39 7.78 -15.51 -5.44
CA ASP A 39 7.33 -16.81 -5.93
C ASP A 39 5.86 -17.02 -5.54
N THR A 40 5.09 -17.56 -6.47
CA THR A 40 3.67 -17.86 -6.31
C THR A 40 3.38 -19.36 -6.32
N ALA A 41 4.42 -20.21 -6.28
CA ALA A 41 4.26 -21.67 -6.23
C ALA A 41 3.65 -22.19 -4.91
N HIS A 42 3.81 -21.44 -3.81
CA HIS A 42 3.38 -21.86 -2.46
C HIS A 42 2.49 -20.83 -1.75
N PRO A 43 1.33 -20.45 -2.34
CA PRO A 43 0.42 -19.48 -1.72
C PRO A 43 -0.25 -20.03 -0.46
N ASP A 44 -0.26 -21.35 -0.27
CA ASP A 44 -0.76 -22.05 0.91
C ASP A 44 0.03 -21.73 2.19
N LEU A 45 1.25 -21.17 2.06
CA LEU A 45 2.04 -20.70 3.20
C LEU A 45 1.48 -19.41 3.83
N LEU A 46 0.61 -18.68 3.13
CA LEU A 46 -0.03 -17.44 3.59
C LEU A 46 -1.19 -17.76 4.54
N THR A 47 -0.85 -18.25 5.74
CA THR A 47 -1.80 -18.79 6.73
C THR A 47 -2.29 -17.75 7.72
N HIS A 48 -1.61 -16.61 7.85
CA HIS A 48 -1.95 -15.60 8.83
C HIS A 48 -3.12 -14.74 8.34
N GLU A 49 -4.10 -14.45 9.21
CA GLU A 49 -5.31 -13.71 8.84
C GLU A 49 -5.02 -12.35 8.17
N LYS A 50 -4.00 -11.65 8.67
CA LYS A 50 -3.51 -10.38 8.09
C LYS A 50 -3.05 -10.50 6.63
N GLU A 51 -2.47 -11.63 6.23
CA GLU A 51 -2.03 -11.85 4.84
C GLU A 51 -3.25 -11.92 3.93
N GLY A 52 -4.27 -12.70 4.32
CA GLY A 52 -5.54 -12.77 3.60
C GLY A 52 -6.27 -11.42 3.54
N ALA A 53 -6.25 -10.65 4.64
CA ALA A 53 -6.83 -9.31 4.67
C ALA A 53 -6.11 -8.35 3.71
N LEU A 54 -4.78 -8.38 3.68
CA LEU A 54 -3.96 -7.57 2.78
C LEU A 54 -4.22 -7.93 1.31
N ILE A 55 -4.25 -9.21 0.96
CA ILE A 55 -4.53 -9.68 -0.41
C ILE A 55 -5.89 -9.19 -0.88
N ARG A 56 -6.93 -9.30 -0.04
CA ARG A 56 -8.26 -8.79 -0.34
C ARG A 56 -8.24 -7.28 -0.58
N ASN A 57 -7.58 -6.52 0.30
CA ASN A 57 -7.49 -5.07 0.15
C ASN A 57 -6.80 -4.68 -1.17
N ILE A 58 -5.66 -5.30 -1.49
CA ILE A 58 -4.96 -5.08 -2.77
C ILE A 58 -5.86 -5.40 -3.98
N GLY A 59 -6.64 -6.48 -3.90
CA GLY A 59 -7.59 -6.88 -4.94
C GLY A 59 -8.70 -5.86 -5.21
N GLU A 60 -9.07 -5.04 -4.22
CA GLU A 60 -10.11 -4.01 -4.37
C GLU A 60 -9.65 -2.80 -5.18
N PHE A 61 -8.34 -2.63 -5.41
CA PHE A 61 -7.79 -1.42 -6.03
C PHE A 61 -8.40 -1.09 -7.39
N SER A 62 -8.59 -2.10 -8.26
CA SER A 62 -9.18 -1.88 -9.59
C SER A 62 -10.58 -1.26 -9.49
N ARG A 63 -11.41 -1.78 -8.57
CA ARG A 63 -12.77 -1.28 -8.36
C ARG A 63 -12.76 0.14 -7.81
N VAL A 64 -11.84 0.44 -6.88
CA VAL A 64 -11.64 1.81 -6.36
C VAL A 64 -11.26 2.77 -7.48
N LEU A 65 -10.33 2.37 -8.35
CA LEU A 65 -9.87 3.17 -9.48
C LEU A 65 -10.99 3.46 -10.48
N ASP A 66 -11.76 2.43 -10.86
CA ASP A 66 -12.89 2.56 -11.79
C ASP A 66 -13.96 3.51 -11.24
N THR A 67 -14.26 3.38 -9.95
CA THR A 67 -15.22 4.25 -9.26
C THR A 67 -14.73 5.70 -9.20
N ALA A 68 -13.46 5.89 -8.83
CA ALA A 68 -12.83 7.20 -8.77
C ALA A 68 -12.84 7.91 -10.13
N ALA A 69 -12.54 7.18 -11.21
CA ALA A 69 -12.57 7.71 -12.56
C ALA A 69 -14.00 8.05 -13.01
N SER A 70 -14.95 7.13 -12.81
CA SER A 70 -16.34 7.29 -13.26
C SER A 70 -17.05 8.46 -12.57
N LEU A 71 -16.82 8.63 -11.27
CA LEU A 71 -17.42 9.69 -10.47
C LEU A 71 -16.59 10.98 -10.44
N ARG A 72 -15.38 10.97 -11.01
CA ARG A 72 -14.39 12.07 -10.93
C ARG A 72 -14.05 12.43 -9.47
N GLU A 73 -13.85 11.40 -8.66
CA GLU A 73 -13.59 11.48 -7.23
C GLU A 73 -12.17 10.95 -6.91
N PRO A 74 -11.10 11.69 -7.26
CA PRO A 74 -9.73 11.23 -7.11
C PRO A 74 -9.34 10.95 -5.65
N HIS A 75 -10.01 11.59 -4.69
CA HIS A 75 -9.80 11.39 -3.26
C HIS A 75 -10.05 9.95 -2.81
N ARG A 76 -10.82 9.15 -3.56
CA ARG A 76 -11.04 7.73 -3.27
C ARG A 76 -9.75 6.92 -3.36
N VAL A 77 -8.86 7.27 -4.29
CA VAL A 77 -7.55 6.62 -4.43
C VAL A 77 -6.67 6.96 -3.23
N SER A 78 -6.65 8.22 -2.80
CA SER A 78 -5.89 8.65 -1.61
C SER A 78 -6.36 7.93 -0.36
N ARG A 79 -7.68 7.85 -0.12
CA ARG A 79 -8.23 7.13 1.03
C ARG A 79 -7.87 5.64 1.01
N TYR A 80 -7.97 5.01 -0.16
CA TYR A 80 -7.55 3.61 -0.30
C TYR A 80 -6.07 3.41 0.05
N LEU A 81 -5.19 4.32 -0.39
CA LEU A 81 -3.76 4.23 -0.08
C LEU A 81 -3.48 4.48 1.40
N GLU A 82 -4.22 5.38 2.06
CA GLU A 82 -4.16 5.59 3.50
C GLU A 82 -4.59 4.35 4.30
N ASP A 83 -5.66 3.68 3.87
CA ASP A 83 -6.16 2.44 4.50
C ASP A 83 -5.24 1.23 4.24
N LEU A 84 -4.48 1.25 3.14
CA LEU A 84 -3.56 0.17 2.75
C LEU A 84 -2.17 0.29 3.41
N ALA A 85 -1.70 1.51 3.64
CA ALA A 85 -0.37 1.82 4.17
C ALA A 85 -0.18 1.37 5.63
#